data_AF-A0AAD7FYE7-F1
#
_entry.id   AF-A0AAD7FYE7-F1
#
_cell.length_a   1.000
_cell.length_b   1.000
_cell.length_c   1.000
_cell.angle_alpha   90.00
_cell.angle_beta   90.00
_cell.angle_gamma   90.00
#
_symmetry.space_group_name_H-M   'P 1'
#
loop_
_entity.id
_entity.type
_entity.pdbx_description
1 polymer ?
#
loop_
_entity_poly.entity_id
_entity_poly.type
_entity_poly.pdbx_seq_one_letter_code
_entity_poly.pdbx_strand_id
1 'polypeptide(L)'
;RGTIVAEAIVLTSPVEEYNGTDVVVKWVWTSKTHTAEADLVRHARNLAETENPHMLDHLPHFLCVEEVEIDPSEDLVLRVVVQEPLEPLDDPRLTGEELAKAFKDIFECYRWLVEVAKILHRDISVSNLM
;
A
#
# COMPACT_ATOMS: atom_id res chain seq x y z
N ARG A 1 12.44 -8.08 13.62
CA ARG A 1 11.70 -8.71 12.51
C ARG A 1 10.28 -8.17 12.58
N GLY A 2 9.79 -7.55 11.52
CA GLY A 2 8.56 -6.76 11.54
C GLY A 2 8.59 -5.72 10.42
N THR A 3 7.62 -4.81 10.45
CA THR A 3 7.55 -3.67 9.52
C THR A 3 8.06 -2.42 10.22
N ILE A 4 8.95 -1.66 9.57
CA ILE A 4 9.33 -0.30 9.97
C ILE A 4 8.72 0.65 8.97
N VAL A 5 8.06 1.69 9.46
CA VAL A 5 7.46 2.75 8.64
C VAL A 5 8.07 4.08 9.06
N ALA A 6 8.51 4.88 8.11
CA ALA A 6 8.99 6.24 8.38
C ALA A 6 8.48 7.21 7.32
N GLU A 7 8.15 8.42 7.76
CA GLU A 7 7.99 9.57 6.88
C GLU A 7 9.36 10.03 6.38
N ALA A 8 9.42 10.45 5.13
CA ALA A 8 10.63 10.96 4.49
C ALA A 8 10.28 11.99 3.42
N ILE A 9 11.29 12.75 3.00
CA ILE A 9 11.20 13.67 1.86
C ILE A 9 12.14 13.17 0.79
N VAL A 10 11.67 13.12 -0.44
CA VAL A 10 12.51 12.74 -1.59
C VAL A 10 13.47 13.89 -1.91
N LEU A 11 14.75 13.72 -1.57
CA LEU A 11 15.78 14.73 -1.88
C LEU A 11 16.18 14.72 -3.35
N THR A 12 16.23 13.53 -3.95
CA THR A 12 16.59 13.33 -5.35
C THR A 12 15.93 12.07 -5.89
N SER A 13 15.42 12.17 -7.12
CA SER A 13 14.77 11.11 -7.86
C SER A 13 15.16 11.24 -9.35
N PRO A 14 15.30 10.12 -10.07
CA PRO A 14 15.45 10.14 -11.53
C PRO A 14 14.20 10.69 -12.24
N VAL A 15 13.06 10.71 -11.56
CA VAL A 15 11.82 11.38 -11.99
C VAL A 15 11.72 12.71 -11.25
N GLU A 16 11.93 13.82 -11.96
CA GLU A 16 12.03 15.16 -11.35
C GLU A 16 10.77 15.57 -10.56
N GLU A 17 9.60 15.10 -10.97
CA GLU A 17 8.30 15.38 -10.33
C GLU A 17 8.24 14.90 -8.87
N TYR A 18 9.05 13.91 -8.49
CA TYR A 18 9.12 13.42 -7.12
C TYR A 18 10.11 14.19 -6.25
N ASN A 19 10.92 15.10 -6.80
CA ASN A 19 11.86 15.86 -5.97
C ASN A 19 11.10 16.80 -5.03
N GLY A 20 11.37 16.68 -3.73
CA GLY A 20 10.75 17.48 -2.67
C GLY A 20 9.39 16.97 -2.21
N THR A 21 8.91 15.83 -2.70
CA THR A 21 7.63 15.25 -2.24
C THR A 21 7.79 14.52 -0.92
N ASP A 22 6.82 14.69 -0.02
CA ASP A 22 6.65 13.85 1.17
C ASP A 22 6.27 12.43 0.77
N VAL A 23 6.90 11.43 1.40
CA VAL A 23 6.66 10.01 1.16
C VAL A 23 6.67 9.24 2.46
N VAL A 24 6.07 8.06 2.42
CA VAL A 24 6.20 7.04 3.46
C VAL A 24 7.03 5.89 2.92
N VAL A 25 8.06 5.51 3.68
CA VAL A 25 8.92 4.37 3.38
C VAL A 25 8.64 3.25 4.36
N LYS A 26 8.30 2.07 3.82
CA LYS A 26 8.05 0.83 4.55
C LYS A 26 9.19 -0.15 4.30
N TRP A 27 9.86 -0.58 5.37
CA TRP A 27 10.83 -1.69 5.35
C TRP A 27 10.19 -2.92 5.98
N VAL A 28 10.04 -3.98 5.19
CA VAL A 28 9.35 -5.21 5.59
C VAL A 28 10.33 -6.38 5.48
N TRP A 29 10.65 -7.00 6.62
CA TRP A 29 11.44 -8.24 6.67
C TRP A 29 10.51 -9.44 6.68
N THR A 30 10.56 -10.26 5.63
CA THR A 30 9.64 -11.40 5.47
C THR A 30 10.31 -12.58 4.76
N SER A 31 9.70 -13.77 4.83
CA SER A 31 10.15 -14.96 4.11
C SER A 31 10.02 -14.77 2.60
N LYS A 32 10.91 -15.40 1.83
CA LYS A 32 10.84 -15.40 0.35
C LYS A 32 9.54 -16.05 -0.15
N THR A 33 8.98 -16.97 0.63
CA THR A 33 7.74 -17.69 0.30
C THR A 33 6.47 -16.85 0.48
N HIS A 34 6.52 -15.76 1.25
CA HIS A 34 5.39 -14.86 1.41
C HIS A 34 5.23 -14.00 0.15
N THR A 35 4.03 -13.99 -0.43
CA THR A 35 3.67 -13.07 -1.52
C THR A 35 3.93 -11.63 -1.10
N ALA A 36 4.62 -10.85 -1.93
CA ALA A 36 4.88 -9.44 -1.64
C ALA A 36 3.58 -8.62 -1.74
N GLU A 37 3.39 -7.68 -0.80
CA GLU A 37 2.30 -6.70 -0.85
C GLU A 37 2.29 -5.96 -2.20
N ALA A 38 3.46 -5.56 -2.68
CA ALA A 38 3.64 -4.93 -3.99
C ALA A 38 3.08 -5.75 -5.15
N ASP A 39 3.17 -7.08 -5.10
CA ASP A 39 2.64 -7.92 -6.17
C ASP A 39 1.12 -8.00 -6.11
N LEU A 40 0.55 -8.10 -4.91
CA LEU A 40 -0.90 -8.08 -4.70
C LEU A 40 -1.51 -6.74 -5.15
N VAL A 41 -0.89 -5.63 -4.75
CA VAL A 41 -1.33 -4.27 -5.14
C VAL A 41 -1.18 -4.07 -6.64
N ARG A 42 -0.06 -4.47 -7.24
CA ARG A 42 0.14 -4.37 -8.70
C ARG A 42 -0.89 -5.18 -9.47
N HIS A 43 -1.17 -6.41 -9.04
CA HIS A 43 -2.23 -7.24 -9.62
C HIS A 43 -3.60 -6.56 -9.54
N ALA A 44 -3.96 -6.03 -8.36
CA ALA A 44 -5.21 -5.32 -8.17
C ALA A 44 -5.30 -4.07 -9.07
N ARG A 45 -4.25 -3.24 -9.14
CA ARG A 45 -4.25 -2.04 -9.98
C ARG A 45 -4.38 -2.36 -11.47
N ASN A 46 -3.62 -3.33 -11.97
CA ASN A 46 -3.72 -3.76 -13.38
C ASN A 46 -5.13 -4.24 -13.73
N LEU A 47 -5.79 -4.96 -12.82
CA LEU A 47 -7.17 -5.40 -13.04
C LEU A 47 -8.18 -4.26 -12.95
N ALA A 48 -7.95 -3.28 -12.06
CA ALA A 48 -8.76 -2.08 -11.95
C ALA A 48 -8.71 -1.24 -13.24
N GLU A 49 -7.53 -1.09 -13.85
CA GLU A 49 -7.37 -0.36 -15.12
C GLU A 49 -8.28 -0.89 -16.24
N THR A 50 -8.53 -2.20 -16.28
CA THR A 50 -9.33 -2.83 -17.33
C THR A 50 -10.80 -3.03 -16.96
N GLU A 51 -11.09 -3.42 -15.70
CA GLU A 51 -12.43 -3.85 -15.29
C GLU A 51 -13.19 -2.78 -14.51
N ASN A 52 -12.50 -1.96 -13.70
CA ASN A 52 -13.14 -0.95 -12.85
C ASN A 52 -12.17 0.17 -12.45
N PRO A 53 -11.98 1.18 -13.32
CA PRO A 53 -10.98 2.23 -13.09
C PRO A 53 -11.17 3.03 -11.81
N HIS A 54 -12.40 3.14 -11.31
CA HIS A 54 -12.70 3.80 -10.02
C HIS A 54 -12.01 3.13 -8.83
N MET A 55 -11.61 1.85 -8.93
CA MET A 55 -10.90 1.19 -7.84
C MET A 55 -9.46 1.69 -7.69
N LEU A 56 -8.87 2.33 -8.71
CA LEU A 56 -7.51 2.85 -8.64
C LEU A 56 -7.36 3.94 -7.57
N ASP A 57 -8.42 4.68 -7.31
CA ASP A 57 -8.50 5.72 -6.28
C ASP A 57 -8.52 5.14 -4.85
N HIS A 58 -8.78 3.83 -4.72
CA HIS A 58 -8.89 3.13 -3.43
C HIS A 58 -7.80 2.08 -3.22
N LEU A 59 -6.81 2.03 -4.11
CA LEU A 59 -5.67 1.13 -4.01
C LEU A 59 -4.41 1.96 -3.77
N PRO A 60 -3.49 1.51 -2.89
CA PRO A 60 -2.22 2.20 -2.67
C PRO A 60 -1.46 2.40 -3.99
N HIS A 61 -0.79 3.55 -4.10
CA HIS A 61 0.11 3.83 -5.22
C HIS A 61 1.56 3.76 -4.72
N PHE A 62 2.28 2.74 -5.18
CA PHE A 62 3.68 2.54 -4.82
C PHE A 62 4.58 3.24 -5.83
N LEU A 63 5.31 4.25 -5.38
CA LEU A 63 6.25 5.04 -6.16
C LEU A 63 7.54 4.27 -6.44
N CYS A 64 7.96 3.44 -5.48
CA CYS A 64 9.13 2.58 -5.60
C CYS A 64 8.94 1.28 -4.82
N VAL A 65 9.41 0.17 -5.38
CA VAL A 65 9.42 -1.14 -4.73
C VAL A 65 10.78 -1.78 -5.00
N GLU A 66 11.50 -2.11 -3.95
CA GLU A 66 12.79 -2.79 -4.01
C GLU A 66 12.77 -4.04 -3.14
N GLU A 67 13.42 -5.12 -3.61
CA GLU A 67 13.64 -6.34 -2.83
C GLU A 67 15.13 -6.61 -2.74
N VAL A 68 15.62 -6.77 -1.51
CA VAL A 68 17.04 -6.97 -1.20
C VAL A 68 17.19 -8.30 -0.46
N GLU A 69 17.93 -9.22 -1.04
CA GLU A 69 18.40 -10.42 -0.36
C GLU A 69 19.54 -10.06 0.59
N ILE A 70 19.34 -10.21 1.90
CA ILE A 70 20.38 -9.91 2.90
C ILE A 70 21.40 -11.06 2.95
N ASP A 71 20.90 -12.30 2.97
CA ASP A 71 21.72 -13.52 2.96
C ASP A 71 21.04 -14.57 2.06
N PRO A 72 21.69 -15.03 0.98
CA PRO A 72 21.14 -16.05 0.09
C PRO A 72 20.87 -17.39 0.77
N SER A 73 21.55 -17.68 1.88
CA SER A 73 21.39 -18.91 2.65
C SER A 73 20.18 -18.88 3.60
N GLU A 74 19.65 -17.70 3.89
CA GLU A 74 18.45 -17.52 4.71
C GLU A 74 17.18 -17.37 3.85
N ASP A 75 16.06 -17.89 4.35
CA ASP A 75 14.73 -17.61 3.80
C ASP A 75 14.20 -16.27 4.31
N LEU A 76 14.94 -15.19 4.03
CA LEU A 76 14.61 -13.84 4.45
C LEU A 76 14.97 -12.82 3.37
N VAL A 77 14.02 -11.94 3.08
CA VAL A 77 14.20 -10.77 2.21
C VAL A 77 13.77 -9.50 2.92
N LEU A 78 14.45 -8.41 2.61
CA LEU A 78 14.01 -7.06 2.93
C LEU A 78 13.28 -6.49 1.71
N ARG A 79 12.01 -6.15 1.89
CA ARG A 79 11.21 -5.42 0.90
C ARG A 79 11.08 -3.97 1.34
N VAL A 80 11.41 -3.05 0.44
CA VAL A 80 11.27 -1.62 0.66
C VAL A 80 10.16 -1.12 -0.27
N VAL A 81 9.15 -0.47 0.29
CA VAL A 81 8.06 0.16 -0.46
C VAL A 81 8.05 1.64 -0.13
N VAL A 82 8.06 2.48 -1.16
CA VAL A 82 7.89 3.93 -1.06
C VAL A 82 6.53 4.29 -1.65
N GLN A 83 5.75 5.06 -0.92
CA GLN A 83 4.41 5.48 -1.33
C GLN A 83 4.10 6.90 -0.86
N GLU A 84 3.01 7.46 -1.36
CA GLU A 84 2.46 8.70 -0.85
C GLU A 84 1.99 8.53 0.62
N PRO A 85 2.10 9.58 1.46
CA PRO A 85 1.50 9.58 2.78
C PRO A 85 -0.02 9.46 2.68
N LEU A 86 -0.61 8.60 3.50
CA LEU A 86 -2.05 8.41 3.58
C LEU A 86 -2.51 8.70 5.01
N GLU A 87 -3.66 9.32 5.17
CA GLU A 87 -4.20 9.69 6.48
C GLU A 87 -5.03 8.55 7.07
N PRO A 88 -4.77 8.09 8.30
CA PRO A 88 -5.48 6.96 8.86
C PRO A 88 -6.94 7.31 9.24
N LEU A 89 -7.82 6.33 9.20
CA LEU A 89 -9.24 6.54 9.54
C LEU A 89 -9.51 6.84 11.03
N ASP A 90 -8.54 6.60 11.90
CA ASP A 90 -8.63 6.97 13.32
C ASP A 90 -8.13 8.39 13.59
N ASP A 91 -7.86 9.19 12.56
CA ASP A 91 -7.53 10.60 12.71
C ASP A 91 -8.68 11.36 13.38
N PRO A 92 -8.45 11.99 14.55
CA PRO A 92 -9.49 12.73 15.28
C PRO A 92 -10.00 13.97 14.53
N ARG A 93 -9.33 14.38 13.44
CA ARG A 93 -9.72 15.52 12.59
C ARG A 93 -10.80 15.15 11.57
N LEU A 94 -11.03 13.85 11.30
CA LEU A 94 -12.05 13.38 10.37
C LEU A 94 -13.46 13.72 10.86
N THR A 95 -14.27 14.29 9.97
CA THR A 95 -15.70 14.52 10.23
C THR A 95 -16.50 13.24 10.07
N GLY A 96 -17.71 13.21 10.66
CA GLY A 96 -18.62 12.07 10.50
C GLY A 96 -19.06 11.83 9.05
N GLU A 97 -19.11 12.88 8.21
CA GLU A 97 -19.46 12.76 6.80
C GLU A 97 -18.32 12.14 5.98
N GLU A 98 -17.08 12.60 6.21
CA GLU A 98 -15.88 12.02 5.59
C GLU A 98 -15.70 10.55 6.00
N LEU A 99 -15.88 10.24 7.28
CA LEU A 99 -15.81 8.89 7.79
C LEU A 99 -16.89 7.99 7.15
N ALA A 100 -18.14 8.47 7.04
CA ALA A 100 -19.22 7.70 6.41
C ALA A 100 -18.94 7.41 4.93
N LYS A 101 -18.39 8.39 4.20
CA LYS A 101 -17.95 8.21 2.81
C LYS A 101 -16.83 7.17 2.71
N ALA A 102 -15.78 7.33 3.52
CA ALA A 102 -14.65 6.41 3.55
C ALA A 102 -15.09 4.96 3.84
N PHE A 103 -15.98 4.76 4.83
CA PHE A 103 -16.54 3.44 5.12
C PHE A 103 -17.21 2.78 3.92
N LYS A 104 -18.02 3.55 3.17
CA LYS A 104 -18.67 3.04 1.97
C LYS A 104 -17.62 2.62 0.93
N ASP A 105 -16.65 3.48 0.66
CA ASP A 105 -15.60 3.25 -0.33
C ASP A 105 -14.75 2.02 0.04
N ILE A 106 -14.46 1.80 1.32
CA ILE A 106 -13.73 0.62 1.84
C ILE A 106 -14.50 -0.67 1.59
N PHE A 107 -15.81 -0.71 1.88
CA PHE A 107 -16.60 -1.91 1.62
C PHE A 107 -16.74 -2.22 0.13
N GLU A 108 -16.86 -1.18 -0.70
CA GLU A 108 -16.89 -1.33 -2.16
C GLU A 108 -15.56 -1.87 -2.69
N CYS A 109 -14.44 -1.27 -2.28
CA CYS A 109 -13.09 -1.73 -2.63
C CYS A 109 -12.84 -3.15 -2.14
N TYR A 110 -13.18 -3.47 -0.89
CA TYR A 110 -12.97 -4.80 -0.32
C TYR A 110 -13.80 -5.88 -1.03
N ARG A 111 -15.08 -5.60 -1.30
CA ARG A 111 -15.93 -6.53 -2.07
C ARG A 111 -15.31 -6.79 -3.44
N TRP A 112 -14.86 -5.73 -4.13
CA TRP A 112 -14.22 -5.87 -5.43
C TRP A 112 -12.91 -6.68 -5.37
N LEU A 113 -12.07 -6.44 -4.36
CA LEU A 113 -10.83 -7.20 -4.14
C LEU A 113 -11.11 -8.70 -3.98
N VAL A 114 -12.14 -9.07 -3.21
CA VAL A 114 -12.49 -10.49 -2.98
C VAL A 114 -13.16 -11.11 -4.21
N GLU A 115 -14.19 -10.45 -4.75
CA GLU A 115 -15.05 -11.02 -5.79
C GLU A 115 -14.38 -11.00 -7.17
N VAL A 116 -13.57 -9.98 -7.46
CA VAL A 116 -12.98 -9.76 -8.78
C VAL A 116 -11.47 -10.04 -8.75
N ALA A 117 -10.71 -9.33 -7.91
CA ALA A 117 -9.25 -9.49 -7.87
C ALA A 117 -8.79 -10.81 -7.22
N LYS A 118 -9.69 -11.51 -6.52
CA LYS A 118 -9.43 -12.74 -5.76
C LYS A 118 -8.38 -12.57 -4.66
N ILE A 119 -8.32 -11.37 -4.08
CA ILE A 119 -7.43 -11.01 -2.97
C ILE A 119 -8.26 -10.91 -1.70
N LEU A 120 -7.79 -11.59 -0.64
CA LEU A 120 -8.35 -11.47 0.69
C LEU A 120 -7.34 -10.74 1.60
N HIS A 121 -7.67 -9.52 2.04
CA HIS A 121 -6.76 -8.66 2.83
C HIS A 121 -6.33 -9.30 4.16
N ARG A 122 -7.25 -10.00 4.85
CA ARG A 122 -7.06 -10.73 6.13
C ARG A 122 -6.61 -9.91 7.35
N ASP A 123 -6.10 -8.70 7.16
CA ASP A 123 -5.64 -7.82 8.24
C ASP A 123 -6.33 -6.45 8.20
N ILE A 124 -7.68 -6.47 8.25
CA ILE A 124 -8.48 -5.24 8.23
C ILE A 124 -8.61 -4.70 9.65
N SER A 125 -8.02 -3.54 9.90
CA SER A 125 -8.12 -2.78 11.14
C SER A 125 -8.21 -1.30 10.81
N VAL A 126 -8.70 -0.48 11.74
CA VAL A 126 -8.79 0.98 11.54
C VAL A 126 -7.40 1.61 11.32
N SER A 127 -6.35 1.02 11.89
CA SER A 127 -4.96 1.46 11.70
C SER A 127 -4.37 1.10 10.32
N ASN A 128 -4.99 0.16 9.60
CA ASN A 128 -4.55 -0.30 8.28
C ASN A 128 -5.44 0.23 7.14
N LEU A 129 -6.48 0.99 7.48
CA LEU A 129 -7.36 1.65 6.53
C LEU A 129 -7.05 3.15 6.55
N MET A 130 -6.79 3.70 5.37
CA MET A 130 -6.37 5.09 5.14
C MET A 130 -7.13 5.63 3.92
#